data_AF-A0A9D7N8M5-F1
#
_entry.id   AF-A0A9D7N8M5-F1
#
_cell.length_a   1.000
_cell.length_b   1.000
_cell.length_c   1.000
_cell.angle_alpha   90.00
_cell.angle_beta   90.00
_cell.angle_gamma   90.00
#
_symmetry.space_group_name_H-M   'P 1'
#
loop_
_entity.id
_entity.type
_entity.pdbx_description
1 polymer ?
#
loop_
_entity_poly.entity_id
_entity_poly.type
_entity_poly.pdbx_seq_one_letter_code
_entity_poly.pdbx_strand_id
1 'polypeptide(L)'
;MLREHLFQRTAPTDRWFRWRGGAVSRIEALSDGVFALALAFLVTSIPVPHSYAELLLGLRHLPALALCFAMLMLLWYSHHLFFRRFGLEDSPTVALNAAFLFLVLAYVYPLRFLASFLLCLFSGGALSPPIDGPYLAAGEGFWLMPFYSAGVIAVFGMLWCLHRHAWSRRRELELDAIEEHLTGSALHAHAISAGIGVASLAIALLWPQQNAMAGWIYGFMGPVHAWHGWRSEARLQRIVAELEAAPRA
;
A
#
# COMPACT_ATOMS: atom_id res chain seq x y z
N MET A 1 12.77 -35.23 -14.06
CA MET A 1 13.76 -34.40 -14.78
C MET A 1 13.13 -33.23 -15.55
N LEU A 2 11.92 -33.34 -16.13
CA LEU A 2 11.24 -32.19 -16.80
C LEU A 2 10.68 -31.11 -15.84
N ARG A 3 10.42 -31.45 -14.57
CA ARG A 3 9.89 -30.52 -13.55
C ARG A 3 10.95 -29.56 -12.99
N GLU A 4 12.22 -29.96 -12.90
CA GLU A 4 13.30 -29.11 -12.38
C GLU A 4 13.58 -27.90 -13.29
N HIS A 5 13.45 -28.07 -14.60
CA HIS A 5 13.74 -27.02 -15.57
C HIS A 5 12.65 -25.93 -15.62
N LEU A 6 11.45 -26.20 -15.10
CA LEU A 6 10.37 -25.22 -15.00
C LEU A 6 10.48 -24.36 -13.74
N PHE A 7 11.06 -24.89 -12.65
CA PHE A 7 11.34 -24.14 -11.42
C PHE A 7 12.68 -23.41 -11.44
N GLN A 8 13.58 -23.75 -12.38
CA GLN A 8 14.86 -23.05 -12.59
C GLN A 8 14.79 -21.89 -13.58
N ARG A 9 13.59 -21.55 -14.10
CA ARG A 9 13.40 -20.23 -14.69
C ARG A 9 13.41 -19.22 -13.55
N THR A 10 14.54 -18.56 -13.36
CA THR A 10 14.61 -17.28 -12.64
C THR A 10 13.38 -16.47 -13.06
N ALA A 11 12.45 -16.27 -12.12
CA ALA A 11 11.25 -15.45 -12.31
C ALA A 11 11.67 -14.13 -12.97
N PRO A 12 10.83 -13.53 -13.85
CA PRO A 12 11.23 -12.38 -14.66
C PRO A 12 11.88 -11.35 -13.76
N THR A 13 13.19 -11.21 -13.91
CA THR A 13 14.02 -10.42 -13.02
C THR A 13 13.57 -8.98 -13.17
N ASP A 14 13.25 -8.33 -12.07
CA ASP A 14 13.24 -6.87 -12.02
C ASP A 14 14.53 -6.41 -12.71
N ARG A 15 14.41 -5.75 -13.87
CA ARG A 15 15.52 -5.52 -14.81
C ARG A 15 16.73 -4.87 -14.12
N TRP A 16 16.44 -4.11 -13.08
CA TRP A 16 17.38 -3.26 -12.37
C TRP A 16 17.61 -3.70 -10.91
N PHE A 17 17.10 -4.87 -10.50
CA PHE A 17 17.21 -5.30 -9.11
C PHE A 17 17.44 -6.81 -9.00
N ARG A 18 18.53 -7.21 -8.35
CA ARG A 18 18.82 -8.61 -8.04
C ARG A 18 17.92 -9.08 -6.90
N TRP A 19 17.05 -10.05 -7.17
CA TRP A 19 16.22 -10.64 -6.13
C TRP A 19 17.08 -11.48 -5.18
N ARG A 20 17.07 -11.12 -3.90
CA ARG A 20 17.76 -11.84 -2.83
C ARG A 20 16.84 -12.82 -2.10
N GLY A 21 15.52 -12.61 -2.19
CA GLY A 21 14.53 -13.56 -1.71
C GLY A 21 14.55 -14.83 -2.57
N GLY A 22 14.76 -15.98 -1.94
CA GLY A 22 14.88 -17.29 -2.59
C GLY A 22 13.54 -18.01 -2.73
N ALA A 23 13.43 -19.19 -2.13
CA ALA A 23 12.14 -19.86 -1.92
C ALA A 23 11.27 -19.05 -0.95
N VAL A 24 9.95 -19.24 -1.00
CA VAL A 24 9.01 -18.56 -0.11
C VAL A 24 9.36 -18.88 1.34
N SER A 25 9.76 -17.85 2.10
CA SER A 25 10.07 -17.97 3.52
C SER A 25 8.80 -18.17 4.36
N ARG A 26 8.96 -18.58 5.63
CA ARG A 26 7.81 -18.72 6.56
C ARG A 26 7.13 -17.37 6.82
N ILE A 27 7.91 -16.28 6.85
CA ILE A 27 7.38 -14.93 7.03
C ILE A 27 6.58 -14.46 5.80
N GLU A 28 7.05 -14.76 4.59
CA GLU A 28 6.29 -14.50 3.36
C GLU A 28 5.00 -15.32 3.34
N ALA A 29 5.07 -16.62 3.62
CA ALA A 29 3.89 -17.49 3.63
C ALA A 29 2.83 -17.05 4.65
N LEU A 30 3.25 -16.62 5.85
CA LEU A 30 2.34 -16.05 6.85
C LEU A 30 1.72 -14.74 6.35
N SER A 31 2.52 -13.88 5.73
CA SER A 31 2.05 -12.60 5.19
C SER A 31 1.02 -12.80 4.09
N ASP A 32 1.28 -13.71 3.14
CA ASP A 32 0.33 -14.08 2.08
C ASP A 32 -0.97 -14.63 2.66
N GLY A 33 -0.88 -15.47 3.71
CA GLY A 33 -2.04 -15.98 4.43
C GLY A 33 -2.87 -14.87 5.07
N VAL A 34 -2.23 -13.87 5.68
CA VAL A 34 -2.92 -12.72 6.27
C VAL A 34 -3.58 -11.84 5.21
N PHE A 35 -2.92 -11.57 4.08
CA PHE A 35 -3.54 -10.83 2.98
C PHE A 35 -4.71 -11.59 2.37
N ALA A 36 -4.60 -12.91 2.16
CA ALA A 36 -5.72 -13.74 1.70
C ALA A 36 -6.90 -13.69 2.67
N LEU A 37 -6.64 -13.75 3.99
CA LEU A 37 -7.68 -13.62 5.02
C LEU A 37 -8.32 -12.22 5.01
N ALA A 38 -7.53 -11.16 4.86
CA ALA A 38 -8.02 -9.79 4.74
C ALA A 38 -8.97 -9.63 3.54
N LEU A 39 -8.61 -10.22 2.39
CA LEU A 39 -9.45 -10.24 1.19
C LEU A 39 -10.73 -11.06 1.42
N ALA A 40 -10.65 -12.20 2.11
CA ALA A 40 -11.81 -12.99 2.48
C ALA A 40 -12.77 -12.19 3.37
N PHE A 41 -12.27 -11.57 4.45
CA PHE A 41 -13.09 -10.73 5.33
C PHE A 41 -13.74 -9.55 4.62
N LEU A 42 -13.02 -8.95 3.67
CA LEU A 42 -13.56 -7.88 2.83
C LEU A 42 -14.77 -8.36 2.01
N VAL A 43 -14.70 -9.55 1.41
CA VAL A 43 -15.81 -10.13 0.63
C VAL A 43 -16.95 -10.60 1.52
N THR A 44 -16.66 -11.28 2.63
CA THR A 44 -17.68 -11.85 3.53
C THR A 44 -18.45 -10.78 4.32
N SER A 45 -18.01 -9.52 4.28
CA SER A 45 -18.73 -8.41 4.89
C SER A 45 -19.99 -7.96 4.12
N ILE A 46 -20.26 -8.55 2.95
CA ILE A 46 -21.50 -8.31 2.18
C ILE A 46 -22.59 -9.25 2.72
N PRO A 47 -23.75 -8.72 3.16
CA PRO A 47 -24.85 -9.58 3.62
C PRO A 47 -25.37 -10.48 2.50
N VAL A 48 -25.74 -11.71 2.86
CA VAL A 48 -26.35 -12.66 1.93
C VAL A 48 -27.77 -12.17 1.57
N PRO A 49 -28.10 -11.96 0.29
CA PRO A 49 -29.42 -11.47 -0.10
C PRO A 49 -30.48 -12.57 0.03
N HIS A 50 -31.65 -12.23 0.57
CA HIS A 50 -32.80 -13.13 0.72
C HIS A 50 -33.88 -12.87 -0.34
N SER A 51 -33.72 -11.83 -1.16
CA SER A 51 -34.64 -11.46 -2.25
C SER A 51 -33.88 -10.98 -3.48
N TYR A 52 -34.54 -11.01 -4.65
CA TYR A 52 -33.96 -10.47 -5.89
C TYR A 52 -33.67 -8.96 -5.78
N ALA A 53 -34.52 -8.22 -5.08
CA ALA A 53 -34.30 -6.80 -4.82
C ALA A 53 -33.05 -6.57 -3.95
N GLU A 54 -32.86 -7.37 -2.89
CA GLU A 54 -31.63 -7.33 -2.07
C GLU A 54 -30.39 -7.73 -2.87
N LEU A 55 -30.50 -8.68 -3.80
CA LEU A 55 -29.38 -9.06 -4.68
C LEU A 55 -28.94 -7.87 -5.54
N LEU A 56 -29.88 -7.19 -6.20
CA LEU A 56 -29.60 -6.01 -7.03
C LEU A 56 -28.98 -4.87 -6.20
N LEU A 57 -29.45 -4.68 -4.96
CA LEU A 57 -28.86 -3.71 -4.05
C LEU A 57 -27.45 -4.13 -3.61
N GLY A 58 -27.24 -5.41 -3.36
CA GLY A 58 -25.95 -6.04 -3.08
C GLY A 58 -24.88 -5.76 -4.15
N LEU A 59 -25.27 -5.83 -5.43
CA LEU A 59 -24.36 -5.56 -6.56
C LEU A 59 -23.82 -4.11 -6.56
N ARG A 60 -24.53 -3.16 -5.96
CA ARG A 60 -24.06 -1.76 -5.83
C ARG A 60 -22.90 -1.61 -4.84
N HIS A 61 -22.58 -2.63 -4.05
CA HIS A 61 -21.38 -2.64 -3.21
C HIS A 61 -20.13 -3.15 -3.93
N LEU A 62 -20.26 -3.71 -5.15
CA LEU A 62 -19.12 -4.22 -5.91
C LEU A 62 -18.06 -3.15 -6.23
N PRO A 63 -18.40 -1.90 -6.59
CA PRO A 63 -17.39 -0.88 -6.84
C PRO A 63 -16.53 -0.57 -5.61
N ALA A 64 -17.14 -0.49 -4.41
CA ALA A 64 -16.42 -0.30 -3.17
C ALA A 64 -15.53 -1.50 -2.84
N LEU A 65 -16.04 -2.72 -3.04
CA LEU A 65 -15.27 -3.95 -2.91
C LEU A 65 -14.06 -3.95 -3.84
N ALA A 66 -14.25 -3.62 -5.12
CA ALA A 66 -13.18 -3.58 -6.12
C ALA A 66 -12.11 -2.55 -5.78
N LEU A 67 -12.51 -1.36 -5.28
CA LEU A 67 -11.58 -0.33 -4.83
C LEU A 67 -10.73 -0.82 -3.64
N CYS A 68 -11.37 -1.38 -2.60
CA CYS A 68 -10.66 -1.95 -1.45
C CYS A 68 -9.74 -3.11 -1.84
N PHE A 69 -10.21 -3.99 -2.72
CA PHE A 69 -9.44 -5.09 -3.26
C PHE A 69 -8.18 -4.58 -3.97
N ALA A 70 -8.33 -3.59 -4.87
CA ALA A 70 -7.20 -2.99 -5.57
C ALA A 70 -6.19 -2.36 -4.60
N MET A 71 -6.65 -1.64 -3.57
CA MET A 71 -5.77 -1.05 -2.56
C MET A 71 -5.00 -2.11 -1.76
N LEU A 72 -5.67 -3.19 -1.33
CA LEU A 72 -5.02 -4.30 -0.63
C LEU A 72 -4.04 -5.06 -1.53
N MET A 73 -4.37 -5.24 -2.81
CA MET A 73 -3.47 -5.87 -3.78
C MET A 73 -2.23 -5.02 -4.06
N LEU A 74 -2.36 -3.70 -4.14
CA LEU A 74 -1.21 -2.79 -4.27
C LEU A 74 -0.29 -2.88 -3.05
N LEU A 75 -0.90 -2.97 -1.86
CA LEU A 75 -0.17 -3.09 -0.61
C LEU A 75 0.56 -4.44 -0.49
N TRP A 76 -0.13 -5.53 -0.82
CA TRP A 76 0.44 -6.87 -0.93
C TRP A 76 1.57 -6.91 -1.96
N TYR A 77 1.38 -6.30 -3.14
CA TYR A 77 2.42 -6.29 -4.18
C TYR A 77 3.67 -5.53 -3.73
N SER A 78 3.51 -4.38 -3.06
CA SER A 78 4.63 -3.63 -2.50
C SER A 78 5.37 -4.43 -1.43
N HIS A 79 4.65 -5.17 -0.59
CA HIS A 79 5.20 -6.04 0.44
C HIS A 79 5.93 -7.25 -0.17
N HIS A 80 5.30 -7.93 -1.12
CA HIS A 80 5.88 -9.01 -1.90
C HIS A 80 7.21 -8.57 -2.52
N LEU A 81 7.22 -7.43 -3.22
CA LEU A 81 8.42 -6.89 -3.87
C LEU A 81 9.53 -6.59 -2.86
N PHE A 82 9.21 -6.08 -1.67
CA PHE A 82 10.18 -5.88 -0.59
C PHE A 82 10.88 -7.20 -0.20
N PHE A 83 10.12 -8.26 0.09
CA PHE A 83 10.70 -9.55 0.47
C PHE A 83 11.47 -10.20 -0.67
N ARG A 84 10.99 -10.10 -1.93
CA ARG A 84 11.73 -10.59 -3.10
C ARG A 84 13.06 -9.86 -3.30
N ARG A 85 13.09 -8.54 -3.14
CA ARG A 85 14.29 -7.71 -3.35
C ARG A 85 15.34 -7.92 -2.27
N PHE A 86 14.94 -7.91 -0.99
CA PHE A 86 15.89 -7.85 0.13
C PHE A 86 16.10 -9.19 0.83
N GLY A 87 15.14 -10.13 0.81
CA GLY A 87 15.27 -11.45 1.45
C GLY A 87 15.59 -11.38 2.96
N LEU A 88 15.15 -10.33 3.64
CA LEU A 88 15.43 -10.12 5.07
C LEU A 88 14.51 -10.96 5.94
N GLU A 89 15.10 -11.70 6.89
CA GLU A 89 14.39 -12.55 7.85
C GLU A 89 14.82 -12.30 9.31
N ASP A 90 15.51 -11.19 9.57
CA ASP A 90 16.01 -10.84 10.90
C ASP A 90 14.90 -10.33 11.83
N SER A 91 15.12 -10.40 13.16
CA SER A 91 14.09 -10.09 14.16
C SER A 91 13.42 -8.71 14.00
N PRO A 92 14.14 -7.60 13.70
CA PRO A 92 13.51 -6.33 13.35
C PRO A 92 12.54 -6.41 12.18
N THR A 93 12.92 -7.11 11.10
CA THR A 93 12.06 -7.33 9.93
C THR A 93 10.81 -8.11 10.31
N VAL A 94 10.95 -9.15 11.13
CA VAL A 94 9.81 -9.94 11.64
C VAL A 94 8.86 -9.08 12.46
N ALA A 95 9.37 -8.26 13.38
CA ALA A 95 8.56 -7.40 14.24
C ALA A 95 7.82 -6.31 13.45
N LEU A 96 8.53 -5.62 12.55
CA LEU A 96 7.93 -4.60 11.67
C LEU A 96 6.88 -5.21 10.75
N ASN A 97 7.15 -6.39 10.19
CA ASN A 97 6.20 -7.10 9.37
C ASN A 97 4.95 -7.50 10.15
N ALA A 98 5.10 -8.04 11.36
CA ALA A 98 3.97 -8.41 12.21
C ALA A 98 3.10 -7.18 12.54
N ALA A 99 3.71 -6.04 12.88
CA ALA A 99 3.00 -4.79 13.12
C ALA A 99 2.25 -4.30 11.86
N PHE A 100 2.90 -4.38 10.69
CA PHE A 100 2.28 -4.05 9.41
C PHE A 100 1.07 -4.94 9.10
N LEU A 101 1.20 -6.27 9.23
CA LEU A 101 0.11 -7.21 9.01
C LEU A 101 -1.07 -6.99 9.98
N PHE A 102 -0.78 -6.67 11.25
CA PHE A 102 -1.80 -6.28 12.20
C PHE A 102 -2.57 -5.03 11.76
N LEU A 103 -1.87 -4.00 11.27
CA LEU A 103 -2.49 -2.79 10.72
C LEU A 103 -3.37 -3.11 9.51
N VAL A 104 -2.90 -3.95 8.59
CA VAL A 104 -3.70 -4.38 7.43
C VAL A 104 -5.02 -4.99 7.89
N LEU A 105 -4.98 -5.94 8.84
CA LEU A 105 -6.18 -6.57 9.39
C LEU A 105 -7.10 -5.58 10.11
N ALA A 106 -6.54 -4.71 10.95
CA ALA A 106 -7.30 -3.72 11.71
C ALA A 106 -8.03 -2.71 10.81
N TYR A 107 -7.47 -2.40 9.63
CA TYR A 107 -8.02 -1.42 8.70
C TYR A 107 -8.87 -2.00 7.57
N VAL A 108 -9.03 -3.33 7.44
CA VAL A 108 -9.87 -3.93 6.38
C VAL A 108 -11.30 -3.38 6.42
N TYR A 109 -11.93 -3.44 7.60
CA TYR A 109 -13.32 -3.01 7.75
C TYR A 109 -13.48 -1.48 7.63
N PRO A 110 -12.66 -0.65 8.30
CA PRO A 110 -12.69 0.79 8.07
C PRO A 110 -12.47 1.18 6.60
N LEU A 111 -11.55 0.50 5.89
CA LEU A 111 -11.29 0.79 4.49
C LEU A 111 -12.53 0.58 3.62
N ARG A 112 -13.31 -0.47 3.90
CA ARG A 112 -14.59 -0.73 3.22
C ARG A 112 -15.60 0.38 3.45
N PHE A 113 -15.71 0.86 4.70
CA PHE A 113 -16.57 1.99 5.02
C PHE A 113 -16.16 3.22 4.21
N LEU A 114 -14.86 3.56 4.23
CA LEU A 114 -14.34 4.73 3.51
C LEU A 114 -14.59 4.65 2.01
N ALA A 115 -14.33 3.50 1.39
CA ALA A 115 -14.56 3.31 -0.04
C ALA A 115 -16.04 3.49 -0.42
N SER A 116 -16.95 2.92 0.38
CA SER A 116 -18.39 3.07 0.19
C SER A 116 -18.81 4.53 0.35
N PHE A 117 -18.26 5.22 1.36
CA PHE A 117 -18.53 6.63 1.65
C PHE A 117 -18.09 7.53 0.49
N LEU A 118 -16.83 7.40 0.03
CA LEU A 118 -16.29 8.22 -1.05
C LEU A 118 -17.01 7.97 -2.37
N LEU A 119 -17.30 6.71 -2.70
CA LEU A 119 -18.04 6.39 -3.91
C LEU A 119 -19.47 6.95 -3.87
N CYS A 120 -20.14 6.85 -2.73
CA CYS A 120 -21.45 7.49 -2.57
C CYS A 120 -21.35 9.01 -2.74
N LEU A 121 -20.37 9.65 -2.08
CA LEU A 121 -20.15 11.10 -2.13
C LEU A 121 -19.89 11.60 -3.56
N PHE A 122 -18.99 10.96 -4.30
CA PHE A 122 -18.61 11.41 -5.65
C PHE A 122 -19.58 11.00 -6.76
N SER A 123 -20.35 9.93 -6.57
CA SER A 123 -21.30 9.43 -7.58
C SER A 123 -22.76 9.80 -7.30
N GLY A 124 -23.05 10.55 -6.23
CA GLY A 124 -24.42 10.82 -5.80
C GLY A 124 -25.20 9.56 -5.43
N GLY A 125 -24.50 8.53 -4.96
CA GLY A 125 -25.06 7.22 -4.62
C GLY A 125 -25.13 6.21 -5.77
N ALA A 126 -24.73 6.54 -7.00
CA ALA A 126 -24.82 5.61 -8.13
C ALA A 126 -23.92 4.36 -7.96
N LEU A 127 -22.70 4.55 -7.46
CA LEU A 127 -21.68 3.49 -7.32
C LEU A 127 -21.61 2.85 -5.94
N SER A 128 -22.31 3.39 -4.95
CA SER A 128 -22.46 2.82 -3.62
C SER A 128 -23.73 3.39 -3.00
N PRO A 129 -24.57 2.59 -2.34
CA PRO A 129 -25.77 3.11 -1.68
C PRO A 129 -25.39 4.12 -0.57
N PRO A 130 -26.33 5.03 -0.20
CA PRO A 130 -26.18 5.89 0.96
C PRO A 130 -25.83 5.08 2.20
N ILE A 131 -24.89 5.60 2.98
CA ILE A 131 -24.56 5.01 4.28
C ILE A 131 -25.57 5.56 5.27
N ASP A 132 -26.60 4.78 5.57
CA ASP A 132 -27.56 5.10 6.63
C ASP A 132 -26.89 4.85 8.00
N GLY A 133 -26.85 5.86 8.87
CA GLY A 133 -26.33 5.71 10.23
C GLY A 133 -25.96 7.02 10.93
N PRO A 134 -25.76 6.97 12.26
CA PRO A 134 -25.40 8.14 13.08
C PRO A 134 -24.04 8.75 12.74
N TYR A 135 -23.20 8.04 11.98
CA TYR A 135 -21.87 8.47 11.55
C TYR A 135 -21.83 9.81 10.80
N LEU A 136 -22.95 10.19 10.18
CA LEU A 136 -23.13 11.46 9.46
C LEU A 136 -24.02 12.45 10.24
N ALA A 137 -24.59 12.04 11.37
CA ALA A 137 -25.31 12.93 12.27
C ALA A 137 -24.30 13.82 13.03
N ALA A 138 -24.75 15.03 13.35
CA ALA A 138 -23.93 16.16 13.79
C ALA A 138 -22.86 15.81 14.84
N GLY A 139 -21.58 15.87 14.45
CA GLY A 139 -20.42 15.80 15.36
C GLY A 139 -19.51 14.58 15.18
N GLU A 140 -20.02 13.43 14.74
CA GLU A 140 -19.23 12.17 14.65
C GLU A 140 -18.27 12.14 13.43
N GLY A 141 -18.59 12.90 12.38
CA GLY A 141 -17.73 13.05 11.20
C GLY A 141 -16.38 13.71 11.49
N PHE A 142 -16.22 14.38 12.64
CA PHE A 142 -14.94 14.98 13.05
C PHE A 142 -13.81 13.95 13.12
N TRP A 143 -14.10 12.75 13.64
CA TRP A 143 -13.08 11.72 13.87
C TRP A 143 -12.75 10.87 12.64
N LEU A 144 -13.58 10.92 11.59
CA LEU A 144 -13.33 10.17 10.35
C LEU A 144 -11.97 10.55 9.76
N MET A 145 -11.70 11.84 9.59
CA MET A 145 -10.47 12.28 8.94
C MET A 145 -9.22 11.97 9.78
N PRO A 146 -9.14 12.30 11.08
CA PRO A 146 -8.01 11.88 11.92
C PRO A 146 -7.78 10.37 11.92
N PHE A 147 -8.83 9.56 11.99
CA PHE A 147 -8.72 8.10 12.00
C PHE A 147 -8.13 7.55 10.70
N TYR A 148 -8.67 7.96 9.55
CA TYR A 148 -8.15 7.48 8.25
C TYR A 148 -6.75 8.04 7.95
N SER A 149 -6.47 9.27 8.33
CA SER A 149 -5.12 9.85 8.20
C SER A 149 -4.10 9.13 9.08
N ALA A 150 -4.46 8.76 10.31
CA ALA A 150 -3.62 7.90 11.15
C ALA A 150 -3.34 6.54 10.49
N GLY A 151 -4.34 5.94 9.84
CA GLY A 151 -4.17 4.70 9.08
C GLY A 151 -3.16 4.84 7.93
N VAL A 152 -3.28 5.90 7.13
CA VAL A 152 -2.33 6.19 6.04
C VAL A 152 -0.91 6.36 6.60
N ILE A 153 -0.75 7.18 7.64
CA ILE A 153 0.55 7.42 8.28
C ILE A 153 1.14 6.10 8.80
N ALA A 154 0.33 5.26 9.45
CA ALA A 154 0.78 4.00 10.02
C ALA A 154 1.21 3.01 8.94
N VAL A 155 0.40 2.80 7.90
CA VAL A 155 0.70 1.85 6.82
C VAL A 155 1.96 2.27 6.05
N PHE A 156 2.02 3.52 5.58
CA PHE A 156 3.19 3.99 4.83
C PHE A 156 4.40 4.22 5.72
N GLY A 157 4.20 4.55 7.00
CA GLY A 157 5.26 4.59 8.01
C GLY A 157 5.89 3.22 8.24
N MET A 158 5.09 2.14 8.30
CA MET A 158 5.63 0.78 8.43
C MET A 158 6.40 0.34 7.18
N LEU A 159 5.89 0.63 5.98
CA LEU A 159 6.62 0.37 4.74
C LEU A 159 7.92 1.18 4.67
N TRP A 160 7.90 2.44 5.13
CA TRP A 160 9.10 3.26 5.25
C TRP A 160 10.09 2.65 6.24
N CYS A 161 9.65 2.21 7.42
CA CYS A 161 10.50 1.56 8.43
C CYS A 161 11.15 0.28 7.88
N LEU A 162 10.39 -0.57 7.18
CA LEU A 162 10.91 -1.78 6.53
C LEU A 162 12.00 -1.44 5.51
N HIS A 163 11.74 -0.49 4.60
CA HIS A 163 12.74 -0.06 3.62
C HIS A 163 13.92 0.67 4.27
N ARG A 164 13.70 1.37 5.38
CA ARG A 164 14.75 2.10 6.10
C ARG A 164 15.71 1.14 6.80
N HIS A 165 15.18 0.01 7.25
CA HIS A 165 15.95 -1.10 7.77
C HIS A 165 16.75 -1.80 6.66
N ALA A 166 16.14 -2.11 5.52
CA ALA A 166 16.88 -2.62 4.37
C ALA A 166 18.00 -1.67 3.91
N TRP A 167 17.73 -0.36 3.90
CA TRP A 167 18.72 0.68 3.60
C TRP A 167 19.89 0.74 4.58
N SER A 168 19.65 0.50 5.88
CA SER A 168 20.73 0.46 6.87
C SER A 168 21.67 -0.72 6.63
N ARG A 169 21.12 -1.82 6.09
CA ARG A 169 21.81 -3.06 5.73
C ARG A 169 22.34 -3.08 4.29
N ARG A 170 22.29 -1.97 3.55
CA ARG A 170 22.67 -1.94 2.11
C ARG A 170 24.06 -2.50 1.80
N ARG A 171 25.02 -2.36 2.72
CA ARG A 171 26.37 -2.94 2.58
C ARG A 171 26.37 -4.46 2.74
N GLU A 172 25.65 -4.98 3.72
CA GLU A 172 25.48 -6.43 3.94
C GLU A 172 24.68 -7.09 2.82
N LEU A 173 23.73 -6.34 2.26
CA LEU A 173 22.96 -6.75 1.10
C LEU A 173 23.74 -6.59 -0.22
N GLU A 174 24.93 -6.00 -0.20
CA GLU A 174 25.74 -5.71 -1.39
C GLU A 174 24.89 -5.01 -2.46
N LEU A 175 24.15 -3.95 -2.08
CA LEU A 175 23.37 -3.19 -3.05
C LEU A 175 24.32 -2.44 -3.99
N ASP A 176 24.11 -2.56 -5.29
CA ASP A 176 24.82 -1.74 -6.27
C ASP A 176 24.24 -0.31 -6.33
N ALA A 177 24.86 0.58 -7.12
CA ALA A 177 24.43 1.98 -7.22
C ALA A 177 22.99 2.14 -7.75
N ILE A 178 22.52 1.22 -8.59
CA ILE A 178 21.17 1.22 -9.14
C ILE A 178 20.18 0.76 -8.07
N GLU A 179 20.47 -0.34 -7.39
CA GLU A 179 19.66 -0.90 -6.31
C GLU A 179 19.56 0.06 -5.12
N GLU A 180 20.65 0.77 -4.79
CA GLU A 180 20.64 1.86 -3.81
C GLU A 180 19.69 2.98 -4.27
N HIS A 181 19.80 3.47 -5.50
CA HIS A 181 18.90 4.52 -5.99
C HIS A 181 17.43 4.10 -5.95
N LEU A 182 17.11 2.87 -6.38
CA LEU A 182 15.75 2.33 -6.35
C LEU A 182 15.22 2.18 -4.93
N THR A 183 16.05 1.70 -4.00
CA THR A 183 15.68 1.57 -2.57
C THR A 183 15.45 2.93 -1.92
N GLY A 184 16.31 3.91 -2.21
CA GLY A 184 16.16 5.29 -1.75
C GLY A 184 14.91 5.96 -2.34
N SER A 185 14.58 5.67 -3.59
CA SER A 185 13.35 6.16 -4.22
C SER A 185 12.10 5.56 -3.57
N ALA A 186 12.10 4.25 -3.26
CA ALA A 186 11.00 3.62 -2.52
C ALA A 186 10.80 4.25 -1.13
N LEU A 187 11.90 4.51 -0.42
CA LEU A 187 11.89 5.25 0.85
C LEU A 187 11.23 6.62 0.72
N HIS A 188 11.63 7.43 -0.27
CA HIS A 188 11.03 8.74 -0.50
C HIS A 188 9.55 8.64 -0.86
N ALA A 189 9.15 7.67 -1.68
CA ALA A 189 7.75 7.46 -2.04
C ALA A 189 6.88 7.18 -0.80
N HIS A 190 7.32 6.29 0.09
CA HIS A 190 6.59 6.01 1.33
C HIS A 190 6.59 7.22 2.28
N ALA A 191 7.70 7.96 2.36
CA ALA A 191 7.78 9.19 3.16
C ALA A 191 6.82 10.29 2.64
N ILE A 192 6.68 10.43 1.32
CA ILE A 192 5.71 11.34 0.69
C ILE A 192 4.29 10.96 1.10
N SER A 193 3.91 9.68 0.98
CA SER A 193 2.58 9.20 1.37
C SER A 193 2.28 9.45 2.85
N ALA A 194 3.24 9.11 3.73
CA ALA A 194 3.11 9.38 5.17
C ALA A 194 3.03 10.89 5.44
N GLY A 195 3.83 11.70 4.75
CA GLY A 195 3.83 13.17 4.87
C GLY A 195 2.51 13.81 4.46
N ILE A 196 1.86 13.32 3.39
CA ILE A 196 0.51 13.75 3.00
C ILE A 196 -0.50 13.38 4.11
N GLY A 197 -0.39 12.18 4.67
CA GLY A 197 -1.22 11.75 5.81
C GLY A 197 -1.04 12.64 7.04
N VAL A 198 0.21 12.98 7.38
CA VAL A 198 0.54 13.90 8.49
C VAL A 198 -0.04 15.29 8.23
N ALA A 199 0.08 15.80 7.00
CA ALA A 199 -0.48 17.09 6.64
C ALA A 199 -2.02 17.08 6.73
N SER A 200 -2.68 16.01 6.26
CA SER A 200 -4.13 15.83 6.41
C SER A 200 -4.55 15.78 7.88
N LEU A 201 -3.86 15.00 8.70
CA LEU A 201 -4.10 14.89 10.14
C LEU A 201 -3.93 16.26 10.84
N ALA A 202 -2.87 16.99 10.49
CA ALA A 202 -2.62 18.33 11.03
C ALA A 202 -3.75 19.30 10.63
N ILE A 203 -4.21 19.28 9.37
CA ILE A 203 -5.33 20.12 8.93
C ILE A 203 -6.59 19.79 9.73
N ALA A 204 -6.92 18.51 9.89
CA ALA A 204 -8.11 18.06 10.60
C ALA A 204 -8.11 18.46 12.09
N LEU A 205 -6.95 18.41 12.76
CA LEU A 205 -6.83 18.73 14.19
C LEU A 205 -6.70 20.23 14.46
N LEU A 206 -5.96 20.96 13.63
CA LEU A 206 -5.68 22.40 13.84
C LEU A 206 -6.79 23.30 13.26
N TRP A 207 -7.44 22.85 12.18
CA TRP A 207 -8.56 23.57 11.56
C TRP A 207 -9.78 22.65 11.33
N PRO A 208 -10.48 22.24 12.40
CA PRO A 208 -11.67 21.37 12.29
C PRO A 208 -12.75 21.88 11.31
N GLN A 209 -12.89 23.20 11.20
CA GLN A 209 -13.83 23.85 10.27
C GLN A 209 -13.48 23.60 8.79
N GLN A 210 -12.24 23.20 8.49
CA GLN A 210 -11.72 22.93 7.16
C GLN A 210 -11.51 21.42 6.91
N ASN A 211 -12.27 20.55 7.58
CA ASN A 211 -12.18 19.10 7.42
C ASN A 211 -12.28 18.62 5.96
N ALA A 212 -13.01 19.34 5.10
CA ALA A 212 -13.04 19.05 3.66
C ALA A 212 -11.66 19.19 3.00
N MET A 213 -10.88 20.22 3.35
CA MET A 213 -9.52 20.41 2.83
C MET A 213 -8.57 19.29 3.25
N ALA A 214 -8.74 18.76 4.47
CA ALA A 214 -7.98 17.60 4.93
C ALA A 214 -8.23 16.35 4.05
N GLY A 215 -9.42 16.23 3.44
CA GLY A 215 -9.68 15.19 2.44
C GLY A 215 -9.07 15.51 1.07
N TRP A 216 -9.24 16.75 0.59
CA TRP A 216 -8.76 17.17 -0.73
C TRP A 216 -7.23 17.04 -0.90
N ILE A 217 -6.46 17.13 0.18
CA ILE A 217 -5.00 16.99 0.11
C ILE A 217 -4.56 15.61 -0.43
N TYR A 218 -5.36 14.56 -0.22
CA TYR A 218 -5.09 13.23 -0.78
C TYR A 218 -5.19 13.19 -2.31
N GLY A 219 -5.91 14.14 -2.92
CA GLY A 219 -5.91 14.32 -4.38
C GLY A 219 -4.53 14.62 -4.97
N PHE A 220 -3.62 15.22 -4.17
CA PHE A 220 -2.24 15.47 -4.58
C PHE A 220 -1.35 14.24 -4.53
N MET A 221 -1.80 13.14 -3.91
CA MET A 221 -1.00 11.92 -3.80
C MET A 221 -0.59 11.39 -5.18
N GLY A 222 -1.52 11.30 -6.13
CA GLY A 222 -1.23 10.87 -7.51
C GLY A 222 -0.20 11.76 -8.21
N PRO A 223 -0.45 13.08 -8.37
CA PRO A 223 0.49 13.99 -9.02
C PRO A 223 1.88 14.04 -8.38
N VAL A 224 1.97 14.04 -7.04
CA VAL A 224 3.26 14.09 -6.34
C VAL A 224 4.04 12.79 -6.55
N HIS A 225 3.38 11.63 -6.50
CA HIS A 225 4.02 10.35 -6.81
C HIS A 225 4.43 10.24 -8.28
N ALA A 226 3.61 10.73 -9.21
CA ALA A 226 3.94 10.76 -10.63
C ALA A 226 5.17 11.64 -10.91
N TRP A 227 5.23 12.84 -10.31
CA TRP A 227 6.41 13.70 -10.37
C TRP A 227 7.63 12.96 -9.83
N HIS A 228 7.53 12.44 -8.60
CA HIS A 228 8.63 11.75 -7.95
C HIS A 228 9.15 10.57 -8.77
N GLY A 229 8.24 9.76 -9.32
CA GLY A 229 8.56 8.65 -10.22
C GLY A 229 9.32 9.12 -11.46
N TRP A 230 8.82 10.14 -12.16
CA TRP A 230 9.48 10.71 -13.34
C TRP A 230 10.90 11.22 -13.04
N ARG A 231 11.09 11.94 -11.92
CA ARG A 231 12.44 12.38 -11.50
C ARG A 231 13.36 11.21 -11.16
N SER A 232 12.82 10.20 -10.48
CA SER A 232 13.57 9.02 -10.08
C SER A 232 14.03 8.22 -11.30
N GLU A 233 13.17 8.05 -12.29
CA GLU A 233 13.49 7.38 -13.55
C GLU A 233 14.55 8.14 -14.34
N ALA A 234 14.42 9.47 -14.45
CA ALA A 234 15.44 10.29 -15.10
C ALA A 234 16.82 10.21 -14.40
N ARG A 235 16.84 10.05 -13.06
CA ARG A 235 18.08 9.84 -12.30
C ARG A 235 18.64 8.44 -12.52
N LEU A 236 17.78 7.42 -12.54
CA LEU A 236 18.16 6.04 -12.82
C LEU A 236 18.86 5.92 -14.18
N GLN A 237 18.28 6.51 -15.23
CA GLN A 237 18.87 6.49 -16.58
C GLN A 237 20.26 7.12 -16.63
N ARG A 238 20.52 8.16 -15.84
CA ARG A 238 21.86 8.77 -15.75
C ARG A 238 22.86 7.83 -15.07
N ILE A 239 22.47 7.19 -13.96
CA ILE A 239 23.33 6.22 -13.25
C ILE A 239 23.69 5.07 -14.20
N VAL A 240 22.72 4.55 -14.94
CA VAL A 240 22.96 3.49 -15.94
C VAL A 240 23.96 3.96 -17.00
N ALA A 241 23.77 5.16 -17.57
CA ALA A 241 24.66 5.69 -18.59
C ALA A 241 26.08 5.95 -18.06
N GLU A 242 26.23 6.42 -16.82
CA GLU A 242 27.52 6.62 -16.16
C GLU A 242 28.27 5.29 -15.96
N LEU A 243 27.56 4.22 -15.58
CA LEU A 243 28.13 2.88 -15.42
C LEU A 243 28.51 2.22 -16.75
N GLU A 244 27.74 2.46 -17.82
CA GLU A 244 28.05 1.96 -19.17
C GLU A 244 29.25 2.70 -19.80
N ALA A 245 29.43 3.99 -19.47
CA ALA A 245 30.54 4.80 -19.96
C ALA A 245 31.86 4.59 -19.18
N ALA A 246 31.81 4.01 -17.98
CA ALA A 246 33.01 3.72 -17.20
C ALA A 246 33.85 2.63 -17.91
N PRO A 247 35.17 2.85 -18.10
CA PRO A 247 36.03 1.84 -18.71
C PRO A 247 36.01 0.56 -17.87
N ARG A 248 35.70 -0.58 -18.50
CA ARG A 248 35.76 -1.89 -17.84
C ARG A 248 37.22 -2.16 -17.47
N ALA A 249 37.52 -2.05 -16.18
CA ALA A 249 38.81 -2.39 -15.60
C ALA A 249 39.09 -3.90 -15.68
#